data_AF-A0A2E5JKQ5-F1
#
_entry.id   AF-A0A2E5JKQ5-F1
#
_cell.length_a   1.000
_cell.length_b   1.000
_cell.length_c   1.000
_cell.angle_alpha   90.00
_cell.angle_beta   90.00
_cell.angle_gamma   90.00
#
_symmetry.space_group_name_H-M   'P 1'
#
loop_
_entity.id
_entity.type
_entity.pdbx_description
1 polymer ?
#
loop_
_entity_poly.entity_id
_entity_poly.type
_entity_poly.pdbx_seq_one_letter_code
_entity_poly.pdbx_strand_id
1 'polypeptide(L)'
;MRLEHTRLLMKHLFFASLFALTVAPTAFANEDGAYLDAPYPNLVRAIDDAHLAKNLKGKSDTNAVIDLMTPVRSQGSRGTCSIFSAAALIEGLMNIKGTGNSETDLSEEYLQYNVNAGSTSDGSYATKNFSAIRTNGMADESVLPYIGDNWVSFQDSTAQKRCGYLTSTAKDSCLIVHHDPAQRYRTDAELLDETKQWYDPEFVAARNDGLQFKFDNLSSSTYSTIYNTTQVKQMLDRGIPVILEQTFYYGAWNHRTADSLNISRNLDHWSKGIVGYPFPGSMDAQQSPTKRAGHSILLVGYDDSVVIDFPVKMADGTTKTFKLKGVYYFKNSWGTGSFGLDAEIDGVSRPGYGTMTQQYAHDYGSFYYFNL
;
A
#
# COMPACT_ATOMS: atom_id res chain seq x y z
N MET A 1 -59.66 42.96 49.70
CA MET A 1 -58.65 42.31 50.56
C MET A 1 -57.38 42.21 49.72
N ARG A 2 -56.29 42.97 49.92
CA ARG A 2 -55.62 43.41 51.18
C ARG A 2 -55.19 42.17 51.98
N LEU A 3 -53.96 41.93 52.41
CA LEU A 3 -52.67 42.67 52.41
C LEU A 3 -51.57 41.73 51.79
N GLU A 4 -50.26 42.01 51.59
CA GLU A 4 -49.40 43.22 51.68
C GLU A 4 -48.11 43.06 50.80
N HIS A 5 -47.05 43.85 51.06
CA HIS A 5 -45.70 43.77 50.46
C HIS A 5 -44.68 43.04 51.35
N THR A 6 -43.61 42.50 50.76
CA THR A 6 -42.27 42.53 51.41
C THR A 6 -41.13 42.58 50.38
N ARG A 7 -40.23 43.56 50.52
CA ARG A 7 -38.93 43.61 49.82
C ARG A 7 -37.89 42.87 50.65
N LEU A 8 -36.90 42.21 50.03
CA LEU A 8 -35.48 42.48 50.38
C LEU A 8 -34.43 41.92 49.40
N LEU A 9 -33.39 42.74 49.22
CA LEU A 9 -31.97 42.43 48.95
C LEU A 9 -31.56 41.66 47.67
N MET A 10 -31.08 42.42 46.69
CA MET A 10 -29.94 42.01 45.86
C MET A 10 -28.74 41.62 46.75
N LYS A 11 -28.07 40.51 46.44
CA LYS A 11 -26.69 40.27 46.86
C LYS A 11 -25.81 40.14 45.62
N HIS A 12 -24.85 41.05 45.48
CA HIS A 12 -23.76 40.87 44.54
C HIS A 12 -22.90 39.68 44.98
N LEU A 13 -22.68 38.74 44.07
CA LEU A 13 -21.59 37.78 44.16
C LEU A 13 -20.66 38.03 42.98
N PHE A 14 -19.46 38.51 43.28
CA PHE A 14 -18.35 38.52 42.34
C PHE A 14 -18.04 37.07 41.96
N PHE A 15 -18.16 36.73 40.68
CA PHE A 15 -17.44 35.58 40.12
C PHE A 15 -16.27 36.10 39.30
N ALA A 16 -15.07 35.77 39.76
CA ALA A 16 -13.84 36.11 39.09
C ALA A 16 -13.73 35.37 37.75
N SER A 17 -13.00 35.97 36.83
CA SER A 17 -12.65 35.40 35.53
C SER A 17 -11.99 34.02 35.67
N LEU A 18 -12.56 33.03 34.99
CA LEU A 18 -11.79 31.90 34.49
C LEU A 18 -11.80 31.97 32.97
N PHE A 19 -10.74 32.55 32.41
CA PHE A 19 -10.51 32.53 30.97
C PHE A 19 -10.22 31.08 30.59
N ALA A 20 -11.22 30.39 30.03
CA ALA A 20 -11.01 29.05 29.52
C ALA A 20 -10.08 29.14 28.32
N LEU A 21 -8.77 28.89 28.53
CA LEU A 21 -7.90 28.52 27.44
C LEU A 21 -8.44 27.21 26.87
N THR A 22 -9.20 27.32 25.79
CA THR A 22 -9.44 26.20 24.88
C THR A 22 -8.09 25.83 24.30
N VAL A 23 -7.41 24.89 24.94
CA VAL A 23 -6.33 24.14 24.32
C VAL A 23 -6.97 23.44 23.12
N ALA A 24 -6.77 24.03 21.94
CA ALA A 24 -7.15 23.37 20.70
C ALA A 24 -6.47 22.00 20.70
N PRO A 25 -7.18 20.90 20.37
CA PRO A 25 -6.51 19.62 20.23
C PRO A 25 -5.40 19.82 19.21
N THR A 26 -4.17 19.52 19.61
CA THR A 26 -3.03 19.46 18.68
C THR A 26 -3.47 18.58 17.53
N ALA A 27 -3.53 19.14 16.32
CA ALA A 27 -3.94 18.40 15.16
C ALA A 27 -3.12 17.11 15.10
N PHE A 28 -3.79 15.96 15.20
CA PHE A 28 -3.19 14.72 14.76
C PHE A 28 -2.72 14.98 13.34
N ALA A 29 -1.41 14.91 13.12
CA ALA A 29 -0.85 15.11 11.80
C ALA A 29 -1.58 14.14 10.87
N ASN A 30 -2.18 14.67 9.80
CA ASN A 30 -3.01 13.87 8.90
C ASN A 30 -2.13 12.73 8.36
N GLU A 31 -2.33 11.51 8.88
CA GLU A 31 -1.55 10.37 8.44
C GLU A 31 -2.03 10.01 7.04
N ASP A 32 -1.25 10.44 6.06
CA ASP A 32 -1.56 10.44 4.63
C ASP A 32 -1.70 9.04 3.99
N GLY A 33 -1.91 7.98 4.80
CA GLY A 33 -2.04 6.58 4.39
C GLY A 33 -0.75 5.96 3.85
N ALA A 34 0.30 6.76 3.66
CA ALA A 34 1.53 6.33 3.00
C ALA A 34 2.47 5.60 3.96
N TYR A 35 2.07 4.42 4.40
CA TYR A 35 2.95 3.50 5.10
C TYR A 35 3.73 2.62 4.11
N LEU A 36 4.88 2.12 4.54
CA LEU A 36 5.90 1.51 3.68
C LEU A 36 6.28 0.14 4.20
N ASP A 37 6.63 -0.76 3.28
CA ASP A 37 7.19 -2.06 3.63
C ASP A 37 8.60 -1.88 4.23
N ALA A 38 9.03 -2.90 4.98
CA ALA A 38 10.44 -3.07 5.31
C ALA A 38 11.31 -3.14 4.03
N PRO A 39 12.62 -2.79 4.10
CA PRO A 39 13.48 -2.81 2.92
C PRO A 39 13.57 -4.20 2.28
N TYR A 40 13.22 -4.31 1.00
CA TYR A 40 13.29 -5.57 0.27
C TYR A 40 14.73 -6.11 0.22
N PRO A 41 14.97 -7.40 0.54
CA PRO A 41 16.32 -7.93 0.71
C PRO A 41 17.03 -8.24 -0.62
N ASN A 42 16.28 -8.61 -1.66
CA ASN A 42 16.82 -9.26 -2.87
C ASN A 42 16.26 -8.62 -4.17
N LEU A 43 16.30 -7.29 -4.27
CA LEU A 43 15.95 -6.62 -5.53
C LEU A 43 16.97 -6.95 -6.62
N VAL A 44 16.49 -7.54 -7.72
CA VAL A 44 17.25 -7.74 -8.96
C VAL A 44 16.85 -6.67 -9.96
N ARG A 45 17.82 -5.85 -10.37
CA ARG A 45 17.66 -4.87 -11.44
C ARG A 45 17.45 -5.58 -12.79
N ALA A 46 16.44 -5.15 -13.55
CA ALA A 46 16.28 -5.56 -14.94
C ALA A 46 17.38 -4.96 -15.84
N ILE A 47 17.84 -5.74 -16.82
CA ILE A 47 18.69 -5.27 -17.92
C ILE A 47 17.85 -4.31 -18.77
N ASP A 48 18.32 -3.08 -18.96
CA ASP A 48 17.64 -2.15 -19.86
C ASP A 48 18.01 -2.45 -21.32
N ASP A 49 17.14 -3.19 -21.99
CA ASP A 49 17.28 -3.63 -23.38
C ASP A 49 16.10 -3.22 -24.28
N ALA A 50 15.06 -2.59 -23.73
CA ALA A 50 13.87 -2.17 -24.47
C ALA A 50 14.20 -1.32 -25.72
N HIS A 51 15.24 -0.49 -25.64
CA HIS A 51 15.71 0.33 -26.75
C HIS A 51 16.27 -0.47 -27.95
N LEU A 52 16.55 -1.77 -27.79
CA LEU A 52 16.99 -2.68 -28.84
C LEU A 52 15.82 -3.42 -29.52
N ALA A 53 14.64 -3.43 -28.91
CA ALA A 53 13.48 -4.19 -29.36
C ALA A 53 12.71 -3.45 -30.47
N LYS A 54 12.72 -4.01 -31.69
CA LYS A 54 12.15 -3.37 -32.90
C LYS A 54 10.62 -3.23 -32.93
N ASN A 55 9.91 -3.99 -32.08
CA ASN A 55 8.46 -4.15 -32.16
C ASN A 55 7.71 -3.69 -30.89
N LEU A 56 8.38 -2.99 -29.97
CA LEU A 56 7.70 -2.34 -28.84
C LEU A 56 6.97 -1.09 -29.31
N LYS A 57 5.79 -0.82 -28.75
CA LYS A 57 5.15 0.49 -28.92
C LYS A 57 5.93 1.55 -28.12
N GLY A 58 5.84 2.81 -28.52
CA GLY A 58 6.33 3.92 -27.69
C GLY A 58 5.43 4.24 -26.49
N LYS A 59 4.24 3.63 -26.42
CA LYS A 59 3.21 3.83 -25.39
C LYS A 59 2.25 2.63 -25.37
N SER A 60 1.86 2.16 -24.19
CA SER A 60 0.81 1.14 -24.02
C SER A 60 -0.59 1.77 -23.91
N ASP A 61 -1.64 0.97 -24.11
CA ASP A 61 -3.02 1.41 -23.85
C ASP A 61 -3.33 1.36 -22.34
N THR A 62 -2.81 2.35 -21.61
CA THR A 62 -2.88 2.40 -20.14
C THR A 62 -4.31 2.50 -19.63
N ASN A 63 -5.17 3.28 -20.30
CA ASN A 63 -6.55 3.46 -19.86
C ASN A 63 -7.37 2.16 -19.98
N ALA A 64 -7.18 1.39 -21.07
CA ALA A 64 -7.82 0.08 -21.21
C ALA A 64 -7.40 -0.93 -20.11
N VAL A 65 -6.16 -0.87 -19.60
CA VAL A 65 -5.74 -1.69 -18.46
C VAL A 65 -6.39 -1.20 -17.17
N ILE A 66 -6.39 0.11 -16.93
CA ILE A 66 -6.99 0.71 -15.73
C ILE A 66 -8.48 0.36 -15.62
N ASP A 67 -9.22 0.40 -16.73
CA ASP A 67 -10.66 0.10 -16.75
C ASP A 67 -10.98 -1.40 -16.50
N LEU A 68 -9.95 -2.28 -16.49
CA LEU A 68 -10.05 -3.67 -16.07
C LEU A 68 -9.58 -3.89 -14.62
N MET A 69 -8.94 -2.91 -13.98
CA MET A 69 -8.52 -3.02 -12.58
C MET A 69 -9.70 -2.72 -11.65
N THR A 70 -9.69 -3.39 -10.49
CA THR A 70 -10.55 -3.09 -9.35
C THR A 70 -10.26 -1.69 -8.77
N PRO A 71 -11.13 -1.14 -7.90
CA PRO A 71 -10.90 0.15 -7.23
C PRO A 71 -9.55 0.27 -6.51
N VAL A 72 -9.08 1.50 -6.32
CA VAL A 72 -7.89 1.79 -5.49
C VAL A 72 -8.23 1.59 -4.01
N ARG A 73 -7.53 0.66 -3.36
CA ARG A 73 -7.65 0.34 -1.93
C ARG A 73 -6.70 1.19 -1.08
N SER A 74 -6.82 1.09 0.24
CA SER A 74 -5.98 1.81 1.21
C SER A 74 -5.43 0.87 2.28
N GLN A 75 -4.11 0.78 2.38
CA GLN A 75 -3.41 0.01 3.41
C GLN A 75 -3.48 0.61 4.82
N GLY A 76 -4.00 1.83 4.96
CA GLY A 76 -4.14 2.52 6.25
C GLY A 76 -2.80 2.83 6.91
N SER A 77 -2.66 2.47 8.19
CA SER A 77 -1.49 2.70 9.03
C SER A 77 -0.47 1.53 9.06
N ARG A 78 -0.58 0.59 8.11
CA ARG A 78 0.24 -0.64 8.05
C ARG A 78 1.19 -0.64 6.85
N GLY A 79 2.36 -1.22 7.03
CA GLY A 79 3.38 -1.36 5.97
C GLY A 79 3.14 -2.59 5.10
N THR A 80 2.05 -2.63 4.33
CA THR A 80 1.57 -3.83 3.62
C THR A 80 1.43 -3.64 2.10
N CYS A 81 2.12 -2.68 1.49
CA CYS A 81 1.95 -2.34 0.07
C CYS A 81 2.24 -3.52 -0.89
N SER A 82 3.17 -4.42 -0.56
CA SER A 82 3.40 -5.65 -1.35
C SER A 82 2.20 -6.61 -1.31
N ILE A 83 1.43 -6.63 -0.24
CA ILE A 83 0.18 -7.41 -0.11
C ILE A 83 -0.88 -6.85 -1.08
N PHE A 84 -1.16 -5.54 -0.99
CA PHE A 84 -2.11 -4.84 -1.87
C PHE A 84 -1.74 -4.95 -3.35
N SER A 85 -0.46 -4.77 -3.70
CA SER A 85 -0.01 -4.90 -5.09
C SER A 85 -0.17 -6.34 -5.63
N ALA A 86 -0.07 -7.35 -4.76
CA ALA A 86 -0.29 -8.75 -5.12
C ALA A 86 -1.77 -9.09 -5.25
N ALA A 87 -2.62 -8.64 -4.33
CA ALA A 87 -4.08 -8.78 -4.44
C ALA A 87 -4.61 -8.10 -5.70
N ALA A 88 -4.30 -6.81 -5.90
CA ALA A 88 -4.69 -6.05 -7.09
C ALA A 88 -4.18 -6.64 -8.42
N LEU A 89 -3.02 -7.31 -8.43
CA LEU A 89 -2.56 -8.06 -9.60
C LEU A 89 -3.47 -9.26 -9.88
N ILE A 90 -3.78 -10.07 -8.86
CA ILE A 90 -4.61 -11.27 -9.03
C ILE A 90 -6.03 -10.89 -9.47
N GLU A 91 -6.65 -9.89 -8.83
CA GLU A 91 -7.94 -9.32 -9.23
C GLU A 91 -7.94 -8.85 -10.69
N GLY A 92 -6.95 -8.03 -11.06
CA GLY A 92 -6.80 -7.53 -12.43
C GLY A 92 -6.64 -8.67 -13.46
N LEU A 93 -5.90 -9.73 -13.11
CA LEU A 93 -5.75 -10.92 -13.96
C LEU A 93 -7.04 -11.75 -14.08
N MET A 94 -7.86 -11.83 -13.03
CA MET A 94 -9.19 -12.46 -13.09
C MET A 94 -10.10 -11.68 -14.04
N ASN A 95 -10.06 -10.35 -13.99
CA ASN A 95 -10.86 -9.48 -14.86
C ASN A 95 -10.43 -9.61 -16.33
N ILE A 96 -9.11 -9.59 -16.59
CA ILE A 96 -8.52 -9.82 -17.93
C ILE A 96 -8.90 -11.21 -18.48
N LYS A 97 -9.05 -12.23 -17.62
CA LYS A 97 -9.49 -13.58 -18.00
C LYS A 97 -11.01 -13.75 -18.12
N GLY A 98 -11.80 -12.80 -17.63
CA GLY A 98 -13.25 -12.96 -17.50
C GLY A 98 -13.70 -13.95 -16.41
N THR A 99 -12.84 -14.26 -15.43
CA THR A 99 -13.21 -15.02 -14.22
C THR A 99 -13.54 -14.11 -13.02
N GLY A 100 -13.21 -12.82 -13.11
CA GLY A 100 -13.59 -11.76 -12.17
C GLY A 100 -14.34 -10.62 -12.86
N ASN A 101 -14.61 -9.55 -12.12
CA ASN A 101 -15.16 -8.28 -12.62
C ASN A 101 -14.71 -7.09 -11.75
N SER A 102 -15.22 -5.88 -12.02
CA SER A 102 -14.86 -4.65 -11.27
C SER A 102 -15.09 -4.73 -9.76
N GLU A 103 -16.01 -5.58 -9.32
CA GLU A 103 -16.39 -5.80 -7.92
C GLU A 103 -15.66 -6.98 -7.27
N THR A 104 -14.69 -7.62 -7.95
CA THR A 104 -13.82 -8.61 -7.30
C THR A 104 -13.02 -7.93 -6.19
N ASP A 105 -13.04 -8.51 -4.99
CA ASP A 105 -12.47 -7.93 -3.78
C ASP A 105 -11.80 -9.05 -2.97
N LEU A 106 -10.48 -9.18 -3.06
CA LEU A 106 -9.74 -10.29 -2.45
C LEU A 106 -9.02 -9.84 -1.17
N SER A 107 -9.29 -10.54 -0.07
CA SER A 107 -8.80 -10.20 1.26
C SER A 107 -7.27 -10.05 1.34
N GLU A 108 -6.80 -8.81 1.49
CA GLU A 108 -5.40 -8.55 1.84
C GLU A 108 -5.06 -9.07 3.24
N GLU A 109 -6.02 -9.12 4.19
CA GLU A 109 -5.78 -9.66 5.53
C GLU A 109 -5.45 -11.15 5.49
N TYR A 110 -6.16 -11.93 4.66
CA TYR A 110 -5.89 -13.35 4.48
C TYR A 110 -4.49 -13.57 3.88
N LEU A 111 -4.10 -12.77 2.88
CA LEU A 111 -2.76 -12.87 2.29
C LEU A 111 -1.68 -12.47 3.29
N GLN A 112 -1.86 -11.35 4.01
CA GLN A 112 -0.96 -10.87 5.07
C GLN A 112 -0.79 -11.92 6.17
N TYR A 113 -1.87 -12.57 6.62
CA TYR A 113 -1.77 -13.69 7.57
C TYR A 113 -0.94 -14.85 7.02
N ASN A 114 -1.29 -15.38 5.85
CA ASN A 114 -0.64 -16.58 5.32
C ASN A 114 0.84 -16.35 5.01
N VAL A 115 1.23 -15.12 4.66
CA VAL A 115 2.61 -14.79 4.33
C VAL A 115 3.44 -14.38 5.57
N ASN A 116 2.83 -13.78 6.59
CA ASN A 116 3.55 -13.18 7.73
C ASN A 116 3.23 -13.78 9.11
N ALA A 117 2.42 -14.83 9.24
CA ALA A 117 2.23 -15.55 10.51
C ALA A 117 3.57 -16.01 11.12
N GLY A 118 3.94 -15.43 12.27
CA GLY A 118 5.21 -15.60 12.97
C GLY A 118 6.21 -14.44 12.80
N SER A 119 5.92 -13.43 11.96
CA SER A 119 6.65 -12.16 11.85
C SER A 119 6.20 -11.17 12.92
N THR A 120 7.09 -10.26 13.35
CA THR A 120 6.78 -9.13 14.23
C THR A 120 6.78 -7.79 13.48
N SER A 121 6.68 -7.81 12.16
CA SER A 121 6.55 -6.62 11.30
C SER A 121 5.62 -6.89 10.13
N ASP A 122 4.89 -5.86 9.70
CA ASP A 122 4.15 -5.86 8.44
C ASP A 122 5.09 -6.00 7.23
N GLY A 123 4.48 -6.25 6.06
CA GLY A 123 5.16 -6.19 4.78
C GLY A 123 5.81 -7.51 4.37
N SER A 124 6.00 -7.68 3.07
CA SER A 124 6.42 -8.94 2.48
C SER A 124 7.28 -8.66 1.24
N TYR A 125 7.19 -9.49 0.20
CA TYR A 125 7.68 -9.20 -1.15
C TYR A 125 7.01 -10.14 -2.16
N ALA A 126 6.98 -9.76 -3.44
CA ALA A 126 6.14 -10.33 -4.48
C ALA A 126 6.27 -11.86 -4.59
N THR A 127 7.49 -12.39 -4.63
CA THR A 127 7.72 -13.84 -4.74
C THR A 127 7.28 -14.63 -3.50
N LYS A 128 7.26 -14.01 -2.32
CA LYS A 128 6.72 -14.60 -1.07
C LYS A 128 5.20 -14.57 -1.09
N ASN A 129 4.59 -13.47 -1.54
CA ASN A 129 3.15 -13.31 -1.69
C ASN A 129 2.59 -14.30 -2.73
N PHE A 130 3.22 -14.41 -3.89
CA PHE A 130 2.84 -15.37 -4.93
C PHE A 130 2.98 -16.83 -4.49
N SER A 131 3.97 -17.14 -3.65
CA SER A 131 4.11 -18.46 -3.02
C SER A 131 2.96 -18.75 -2.06
N ALA A 132 2.57 -17.77 -1.23
CA ALA A 132 1.42 -17.87 -0.33
C ALA A 132 0.11 -18.04 -1.11
N ILE A 133 -0.15 -17.21 -2.13
CA ILE A 133 -1.31 -17.31 -3.02
C ILE A 133 -1.40 -18.72 -3.63
N ARG A 134 -0.32 -19.27 -4.20
CA ARG A 134 -0.34 -20.63 -4.77
C ARG A 134 -0.48 -21.74 -3.73
N THR A 135 -0.12 -21.48 -2.48
CA THR A 135 -0.21 -22.46 -1.39
C THR A 135 -1.60 -22.46 -0.74
N ASN A 136 -2.18 -21.28 -0.51
CA ASN A 136 -3.35 -21.06 0.33
C ASN A 136 -4.58 -20.51 -0.43
N GLY A 137 -4.38 -19.98 -1.63
CA GLY A 137 -5.38 -19.21 -2.38
C GLY A 137 -5.56 -17.78 -1.83
N MET A 138 -6.72 -17.20 -2.14
CA MET A 138 -7.18 -15.91 -1.64
C MET A 138 -8.62 -16.07 -1.11
N ALA A 139 -8.96 -15.38 -0.03
CA ALA A 139 -10.34 -15.29 0.46
C ALA A 139 -11.03 -14.05 -0.12
N ASP A 140 -12.36 -14.00 -0.06
CA ASP A 140 -13.12 -12.78 -0.35
C ASP A 140 -12.95 -11.76 0.79
N GLU A 141 -12.82 -10.46 0.45
CA GLU A 141 -12.70 -9.37 1.43
C GLU A 141 -13.93 -9.29 2.35
N SER A 142 -15.13 -9.68 1.89
CA SER A 142 -16.32 -9.74 2.74
C SER A 142 -16.30 -10.85 3.79
N VAL A 143 -15.43 -11.86 3.63
CA VAL A 143 -15.27 -12.99 4.55
C VAL A 143 -14.15 -12.75 5.57
N LEU A 144 -13.08 -12.06 5.17
CA LEU A 144 -12.04 -11.59 6.11
C LEU A 144 -11.58 -10.17 5.81
N PRO A 145 -12.32 -9.14 6.27
CA PRO A 145 -12.03 -7.75 5.94
C PRO A 145 -10.66 -7.28 6.42
N TYR A 146 -10.02 -6.44 5.62
CA TYR A 146 -8.76 -5.80 5.94
C TYR A 146 -8.87 -4.80 7.09
N ILE A 147 -7.96 -4.93 8.05
CA ILE A 147 -7.87 -4.03 9.21
C ILE A 147 -6.69 -3.09 8.98
N GLY A 148 -6.99 -1.82 8.68
CA GLY A 148 -5.98 -0.80 8.37
C GLY A 148 -5.17 -0.27 9.56
N ASP A 149 -5.38 -0.81 10.76
CA ASP A 149 -4.70 -0.42 11.98
C ASP A 149 -3.66 -1.47 12.39
N ASN A 150 -2.47 -1.05 12.83
CA ASN A 150 -1.59 -1.98 13.56
C ASN A 150 -1.97 -1.99 15.06
N TRP A 151 -2.35 -3.17 15.59
CA TRP A 151 -2.75 -3.30 17.01
C TRP A 151 -1.58 -3.20 18.02
N VAL A 152 -0.39 -2.80 17.56
CA VAL A 152 0.82 -2.61 18.36
C VAL A 152 0.65 -1.48 19.38
N SER A 153 -0.06 -0.41 19.00
CA SER A 153 -0.30 0.77 19.86
C SER A 153 -1.70 0.81 20.49
N PHE A 154 -2.68 0.08 19.93
CA PHE A 154 -4.07 0.11 20.36
C PHE A 154 -4.64 -1.31 20.43
N GLN A 155 -4.91 -1.79 21.65
CA GLN A 155 -5.61 -3.05 21.88
C GLN A 155 -7.09 -2.75 22.14
N ASP A 156 -7.88 -2.73 21.06
CA ASP A 156 -9.33 -2.68 21.13
C ASP A 156 -9.91 -4.02 21.64
N SER A 157 -11.24 -4.12 21.69
CA SER A 157 -11.91 -5.38 22.07
C SER A 157 -11.58 -6.55 21.13
N THR A 158 -11.31 -6.29 19.85
CA THR A 158 -11.01 -7.30 18.84
C THR A 158 -9.59 -7.85 19.01
N ALA A 159 -8.60 -6.96 19.18
CA ALA A 159 -7.22 -7.28 19.49
C ALA A 159 -7.09 -8.07 20.79
N GLN A 160 -7.82 -7.65 21.85
CA GLN A 160 -7.81 -8.38 23.12
C GLN A 160 -8.51 -9.74 23.00
N LYS A 161 -9.58 -9.87 22.19
CA LYS A 161 -10.23 -11.17 21.92
C LYS A 161 -9.30 -12.13 21.18
N ARG A 162 -8.68 -11.71 20.07
CA ARG A 162 -7.87 -12.58 19.19
C ARG A 162 -6.44 -12.81 19.71
N CYS A 163 -5.82 -11.82 20.34
CA CYS A 163 -4.41 -11.86 20.74
C CYS A 163 -4.15 -11.78 22.25
N GLY A 164 -5.19 -11.55 23.07
CA GLY A 164 -5.02 -11.26 24.50
C GLY A 164 -4.48 -12.41 25.36
N TYR A 165 -4.66 -13.66 24.92
CA TYR A 165 -4.14 -14.86 25.59
C TYR A 165 -2.72 -15.24 25.17
N LEU A 166 -2.18 -14.60 24.12
CA LEU A 166 -0.84 -14.84 23.62
C LEU A 166 0.19 -14.05 24.44
N THR A 167 1.45 -14.47 24.37
CA THR A 167 2.59 -13.78 25.00
C THR A 167 3.76 -13.68 24.04
N SER A 168 4.70 -12.77 24.34
CA SER A 168 5.96 -12.55 23.59
C SER A 168 5.73 -12.50 22.07
N THR A 169 6.63 -13.10 21.28
CA THR A 169 6.63 -13.06 19.82
C THR A 169 5.32 -13.55 19.19
N ALA A 170 4.59 -14.46 19.85
CA ALA A 170 3.29 -14.90 19.37
C ALA A 170 2.22 -13.79 19.50
N LYS A 171 2.25 -13.02 20.60
CA LYS A 171 1.39 -11.83 20.75
C LYS A 171 1.79 -10.75 19.76
N ASP A 172 3.09 -10.43 19.67
CA ASP A 172 3.60 -9.41 18.75
C ASP A 172 3.21 -9.72 17.30
N SER A 173 3.30 -10.99 16.89
CA SER A 173 2.86 -11.42 15.57
C SER A 173 1.35 -11.34 15.37
N CYS A 174 0.55 -11.77 16.36
CA CYS A 174 -0.91 -11.65 16.29
C CYS A 174 -1.38 -10.19 16.20
N LEU A 175 -0.69 -9.24 16.83
CA LEU A 175 -1.00 -7.80 16.70
C LEU A 175 -0.62 -7.22 15.33
N ILE A 176 0.12 -7.96 14.50
CA ILE A 176 0.57 -7.58 13.15
C ILE A 176 -0.23 -8.30 12.05
N VAL A 177 -0.65 -9.56 12.27
CA VAL A 177 -1.48 -10.34 11.31
C VAL A 177 -2.91 -10.59 11.80
N HIS A 178 -3.32 -9.87 12.84
CA HIS A 178 -4.65 -9.82 13.45
C HIS A 178 -5.31 -11.13 13.88
N HIS A 179 -4.57 -12.25 13.83
CA HIS A 179 -5.00 -13.60 14.18
C HIS A 179 -3.82 -14.37 14.79
N ASP A 180 -4.10 -15.43 15.57
CA ASP A 180 -3.03 -16.21 16.19
C ASP A 180 -2.18 -16.93 15.12
N PRO A 181 -0.85 -16.71 15.06
CA PRO A 181 0.03 -17.28 14.04
C PRO A 181 0.14 -18.82 14.09
N ALA A 182 -0.41 -19.46 15.13
CA ALA A 182 -0.53 -20.92 15.23
C ALA A 182 -1.82 -21.48 14.60
N GLN A 183 -2.82 -20.67 14.23
CA GLN A 183 -4.07 -21.18 13.64
C GLN A 183 -3.83 -21.94 12.32
N ARG A 184 -2.82 -21.56 11.52
CA ARG A 184 -2.35 -22.32 10.34
C ARG A 184 -1.97 -23.78 10.59
N TYR A 185 -1.73 -24.17 11.84
CA TYR A 185 -1.40 -25.55 12.24
C TYR A 185 -2.57 -26.27 12.94
N ARG A 186 -3.67 -25.57 13.22
CA ARG A 186 -4.87 -26.14 13.85
C ARG A 186 -5.87 -26.62 12.80
N THR A 187 -6.56 -27.70 13.12
CA THR A 187 -7.71 -28.18 12.34
C THR A 187 -8.90 -27.23 12.48
N ASP A 188 -9.80 -27.24 11.49
CA ASP A 188 -11.00 -26.39 11.53
C ASP A 188 -11.88 -26.73 12.75
N ALA A 189 -11.95 -28.01 13.14
CA ALA A 189 -12.66 -28.45 14.33
C ALA A 189 -12.11 -27.85 15.64
N GLU A 190 -10.79 -27.62 15.74
CA GLU A 190 -10.18 -26.95 16.91
C GLU A 190 -10.40 -25.44 16.92
N LEU A 191 -10.61 -24.83 15.74
CA LEU A 191 -10.88 -23.40 15.57
C LEU A 191 -12.38 -23.08 15.70
N LEU A 192 -13.25 -24.08 15.53
CA LEU A 192 -14.71 -23.98 15.71
C LEU A 192 -15.20 -24.43 17.11
N ASP A 193 -14.30 -24.83 18.00
CA ASP A 193 -14.62 -25.13 19.40
C ASP A 193 -14.68 -23.84 20.24
N GLU A 194 -15.89 -23.34 20.50
CA GLU A 194 -16.16 -22.13 21.30
C GLU A 194 -15.56 -22.16 22.72
N THR A 195 -15.19 -23.34 23.25
CA THR A 195 -14.52 -23.45 24.57
C THR A 195 -13.04 -23.07 24.52
N LYS A 196 -12.47 -22.89 23.32
CA LYS A 196 -11.05 -22.58 23.12
C LYS A 196 -10.82 -21.08 23.01
N GLN A 197 -9.77 -20.60 23.67
CA GLN A 197 -9.31 -19.21 23.57
C GLN A 197 -8.92 -18.79 22.13
N TRP A 198 -8.67 -19.75 21.25
CA TRP A 198 -8.33 -19.55 19.82
C TRP A 198 -9.52 -19.82 18.88
N TYR A 199 -10.76 -19.80 19.38
CA TYR A 199 -11.97 -19.90 18.56
C TYR A 199 -12.01 -18.77 17.52
N ASP A 200 -12.02 -19.14 16.24
CA ASP A 200 -11.89 -18.23 15.10
C ASP A 200 -12.64 -18.75 13.86
N PRO A 201 -13.98 -18.63 13.82
CA PRO A 201 -14.79 -19.09 12.69
C PRO A 201 -14.58 -18.24 11.43
N GLU A 202 -14.18 -16.97 11.58
CA GLU A 202 -13.87 -16.03 10.48
C GLU A 202 -12.65 -16.54 9.70
N PHE A 203 -11.57 -16.92 10.39
CA PHE A 203 -10.39 -17.50 9.75
C PHE A 203 -10.66 -18.87 9.11
N VAL A 204 -11.56 -19.68 9.68
CA VAL A 204 -11.98 -20.96 9.05
C VAL A 204 -12.78 -20.71 7.77
N ALA A 205 -13.67 -19.72 7.73
CA ALA A 205 -14.37 -19.34 6.51
C ALA A 205 -13.37 -18.88 5.42
N ALA A 206 -12.47 -17.95 5.76
CA ALA A 206 -11.44 -17.46 4.85
C ALA A 206 -10.50 -18.57 4.32
N ARG A 207 -10.19 -19.56 5.17
CA ARG A 207 -9.43 -20.75 4.77
C ARG A 207 -10.17 -21.59 3.72
N ASN A 208 -11.47 -21.77 3.88
CA ASN A 208 -12.28 -22.54 2.93
C ASN A 208 -12.39 -21.81 1.58
N ASP A 209 -12.60 -20.50 1.60
CA ASP A 209 -12.56 -19.66 0.40
C ASP A 209 -11.21 -19.76 -0.31
N GLY A 210 -10.11 -19.63 0.43
CA GLY A 210 -8.76 -19.80 -0.13
C GLY A 210 -8.56 -21.15 -0.81
N LEU A 211 -9.00 -22.24 -0.19
CA LEU A 211 -8.92 -23.58 -0.80
C LEU A 211 -9.76 -23.69 -2.08
N GLN A 212 -10.96 -23.10 -2.11
CA GLN A 212 -11.83 -23.07 -3.29
C GLN A 212 -11.24 -22.22 -4.40
N PHE A 213 -10.83 -20.98 -4.09
CA PHE A 213 -10.14 -20.06 -5.00
C PHE A 213 -8.93 -20.72 -5.66
N LYS A 214 -8.13 -21.45 -4.88
CA LYS A 214 -6.95 -22.17 -5.35
C LYS A 214 -7.31 -23.30 -6.32
N PHE A 215 -8.37 -24.04 -6.04
CA PHE A 215 -8.85 -25.10 -6.93
C PHE A 215 -9.32 -24.52 -8.28
N ASP A 216 -10.11 -23.45 -8.24
CA ASP A 216 -10.71 -22.85 -9.43
C ASP A 216 -9.69 -22.08 -10.30
N ASN A 217 -8.78 -21.32 -9.68
CA ASN A 217 -7.95 -20.34 -10.39
C ASN A 217 -6.47 -20.72 -10.52
N LEU A 218 -5.90 -21.54 -9.64
CA LEU A 218 -4.43 -21.62 -9.47
C LEU A 218 -3.76 -22.90 -9.97
N SER A 219 -4.51 -23.84 -10.56
CA SER A 219 -4.00 -25.15 -10.99
C SER A 219 -2.84 -25.09 -12.00
N SER A 220 -2.87 -24.13 -12.93
CA SER A 220 -1.82 -23.87 -13.92
C SER A 220 -0.95 -22.65 -13.61
N SER A 221 -1.16 -22.00 -12.45
CA SER A 221 -0.54 -20.72 -12.14
C SER A 221 0.99 -20.80 -12.04
N THR A 222 1.66 -19.75 -12.51
CA THR A 222 3.12 -19.58 -12.40
C THR A 222 3.47 -18.13 -12.13
N TYR A 223 4.68 -17.87 -11.63
CA TYR A 223 5.19 -16.52 -11.42
C TYR A 223 6.70 -16.47 -11.61
N SER A 224 7.24 -15.29 -11.91
CA SER A 224 8.69 -15.08 -11.97
C SER A 224 9.04 -13.59 -11.86
N THR A 225 10.29 -13.34 -11.46
CA THR A 225 10.98 -12.07 -11.73
C THR A 225 11.13 -11.87 -13.25
N ILE A 226 11.03 -10.62 -13.70
CA ILE A 226 11.32 -10.17 -15.06
C ILE A 226 12.71 -9.54 -15.06
N TYR A 227 13.60 -10.04 -15.91
CA TYR A 227 15.01 -9.64 -15.94
C TYR A 227 15.37 -8.64 -17.04
N ASN A 228 14.41 -8.24 -17.89
CA ASN A 228 14.64 -7.43 -19.10
C ASN A 228 13.53 -6.39 -19.27
N THR A 229 13.87 -5.12 -19.52
CA THR A 229 12.88 -4.03 -19.70
C THR A 229 12.03 -4.25 -20.95
N THR A 230 12.55 -4.94 -21.97
CA THR A 230 11.76 -5.41 -23.13
C THR A 230 10.56 -6.26 -22.70
N GLN A 231 10.76 -7.21 -21.78
CA GLN A 231 9.67 -8.08 -21.34
C GLN A 231 8.62 -7.30 -20.53
N VAL A 232 9.04 -6.35 -19.68
CA VAL A 232 8.10 -5.47 -18.95
C VAL A 232 7.19 -4.74 -19.94
N LYS A 233 7.78 -4.09 -20.96
CA LYS A 233 7.01 -3.37 -21.98
C LYS A 233 6.14 -4.31 -22.83
N GLN A 234 6.62 -5.50 -23.20
CA GLN A 234 5.80 -6.50 -23.91
C GLN A 234 4.57 -6.97 -23.12
N MET A 235 4.65 -7.03 -21.79
CA MET A 235 3.50 -7.39 -20.95
C MET A 235 2.49 -6.25 -20.89
N LEU A 236 2.94 -5.02 -20.64
CA LEU A 236 2.09 -3.83 -20.65
C LEU A 236 1.47 -3.56 -22.04
N ASP A 237 2.20 -3.84 -23.13
CA ASP A 237 1.70 -3.74 -24.51
C ASP A 237 0.57 -4.73 -24.84
N ARG A 238 0.48 -5.82 -24.07
CA ARG A 238 -0.58 -6.83 -24.11
C ARG A 238 -1.69 -6.59 -23.08
N GLY A 239 -1.62 -5.49 -22.33
CA GLY A 239 -2.54 -5.16 -21.25
C GLY A 239 -2.38 -6.01 -19.98
N ILE A 240 -1.22 -6.66 -19.80
CA ILE A 240 -0.94 -7.49 -18.62
C ILE A 240 -0.15 -6.64 -17.61
N PRO A 241 -0.70 -6.35 -16.42
CA PRO A 241 -0.02 -5.54 -15.42
C PRO A 241 1.15 -6.29 -14.77
N VAL A 242 2.08 -5.54 -14.18
CA VAL A 242 3.38 -6.02 -13.66
C VAL A 242 3.63 -5.39 -12.29
N ILE A 243 4.01 -6.17 -11.28
CA ILE A 243 4.42 -5.58 -9.98
C ILE A 243 5.82 -5.00 -10.12
N LEU A 244 6.01 -3.80 -9.57
CA LEU A 244 7.30 -3.16 -9.34
C LEU A 244 7.53 -3.01 -7.84
N GLU A 245 8.52 -3.72 -7.32
CA GLU A 245 9.04 -3.52 -5.96
C GLU A 245 10.34 -2.71 -6.03
N GLN A 246 10.52 -1.73 -5.14
CA GLN A 246 11.68 -0.84 -5.25
C GLN A 246 12.20 -0.32 -3.91
N THR A 247 13.46 0.13 -3.93
CA THR A 247 14.04 0.90 -2.81
C THR A 247 13.37 2.26 -2.74
N PHE A 248 12.81 2.60 -1.57
CA PHE A 248 12.08 3.84 -1.39
C PHE A 248 13.01 5.03 -1.12
N TYR A 249 12.78 6.13 -1.85
CA TYR A 249 13.46 7.41 -1.66
C TYR A 249 12.42 8.49 -1.33
N TYR A 250 12.50 9.06 -0.12
CA TYR A 250 11.44 9.91 0.42
C TYR A 250 11.25 11.21 -0.36
N GLY A 251 12.31 11.79 -0.93
CA GLY A 251 12.23 12.97 -1.79
C GLY A 251 11.58 12.67 -3.13
N ALA A 252 12.03 11.61 -3.82
CA ALA A 252 11.46 11.16 -5.09
C ALA A 252 9.94 10.92 -4.99
N TRP A 253 9.48 10.35 -3.87
CA TRP A 253 8.06 10.11 -3.58
C TRP A 253 7.32 11.29 -2.94
N ASN A 254 7.98 12.41 -2.66
CA ASN A 254 7.41 13.58 -1.95
C ASN A 254 6.77 13.21 -0.58
N HIS A 255 7.26 12.15 0.06
CA HIS A 255 6.69 11.54 1.27
C HIS A 255 6.92 12.37 2.54
N ARG A 256 6.00 12.32 3.50
CA ARG A 256 6.08 13.09 4.77
C ARG A 256 7.39 12.90 5.57
N THR A 257 8.05 11.75 5.46
CA THR A 257 9.35 11.52 6.12
C THR A 257 10.48 12.36 5.52
N ALA A 258 10.37 12.85 4.28
CA ALA A 258 11.35 13.73 3.65
C ALA A 258 11.65 14.98 4.50
N ASP A 259 10.61 15.56 5.11
CA ASP A 259 10.73 16.74 5.97
C ASP A 259 11.63 16.46 7.19
N SER A 260 11.47 15.28 7.83
CA SER A 260 12.32 14.84 8.95
C SER A 260 13.79 14.57 8.57
N LEU A 261 14.06 14.39 7.28
CA LEU A 261 15.40 14.16 6.71
C LEU A 261 15.97 15.43 6.05
N ASN A 262 15.32 16.60 6.20
CA ASN A 262 15.71 17.85 5.55
C ASN A 262 15.76 17.76 4.00
N ILE A 263 15.00 16.84 3.42
CA ILE A 263 14.80 16.70 1.97
C ILE A 263 13.59 17.57 1.58
N SER A 264 13.67 18.29 0.45
CA SER A 264 12.52 19.07 -0.04
C SER A 264 11.45 18.18 -0.65
N ARG A 265 10.18 18.58 -0.48
CA ARG A 265 9.00 17.95 -1.10
C ARG A 265 8.38 18.89 -2.13
N ASN A 266 7.78 18.33 -3.17
CA ASN A 266 6.91 19.00 -4.12
C ASN A 266 5.48 18.47 -3.95
N LEU A 267 4.60 19.27 -3.33
CA LEU A 267 3.23 18.84 -3.02
C LEU A 267 2.29 18.85 -4.24
N ASP A 268 2.62 19.59 -5.29
CA ASP A 268 1.91 19.51 -6.58
C ASP A 268 2.21 18.17 -7.28
N HIS A 269 3.46 17.70 -7.20
CA HIS A 269 3.81 16.35 -7.65
C HIS A 269 3.19 15.27 -6.76
N TRP A 270 3.09 15.48 -5.45
CA TRP A 270 2.39 14.57 -4.54
C TRP A 270 0.92 14.39 -4.94
N SER A 271 0.18 15.49 -5.12
CA SER A 271 -1.26 15.39 -5.46
C SER A 271 -1.47 14.81 -6.86
N LYS A 272 -0.59 15.09 -7.83
CA LYS A 272 -0.61 14.48 -9.18
C LYS A 272 -0.06 13.05 -9.24
N GLY A 273 0.43 12.50 -8.13
CA GLY A 273 1.00 11.15 -8.06
C GLY A 273 2.32 10.99 -8.83
N ILE A 274 3.06 12.09 -9.04
CA ILE A 274 4.32 12.12 -9.79
C ILE A 274 5.48 11.73 -8.87
N VAL A 275 6.14 10.63 -9.20
CA VAL A 275 7.36 10.14 -8.53
C VAL A 275 8.59 10.51 -9.34
N GLY A 276 9.52 11.22 -8.69
CA GLY A 276 10.79 11.66 -9.26
C GLY A 276 11.88 10.60 -9.24
N TYR A 277 13.11 11.06 -9.01
CA TYR A 277 14.31 10.23 -9.01
C TYR A 277 15.32 10.79 -7.99
N PRO A 278 16.05 9.94 -7.24
CA PRO A 278 17.08 10.37 -6.29
C PRO A 278 18.38 10.77 -7.03
N PHE A 279 18.41 11.97 -7.62
CA PHE A 279 19.54 12.41 -8.46
C PHE A 279 20.89 12.37 -7.71
N PRO A 280 22.01 11.98 -8.36
CA PRO A 280 23.32 11.97 -7.71
C PRO A 280 23.69 13.34 -7.14
N GLY A 281 24.12 13.36 -5.87
CA GLY A 281 24.42 14.60 -5.14
C GLY A 281 23.18 15.37 -4.64
N SER A 282 21.97 14.84 -4.79
CA SER A 282 20.78 15.39 -4.13
C SER A 282 20.75 15.06 -2.64
N MET A 283 20.01 15.87 -1.86
CA MET A 283 19.71 15.55 -0.47
C MET A 283 18.99 14.20 -0.34
N ASP A 284 18.10 13.87 -1.28
CA ASP A 284 17.34 12.61 -1.26
C ASP A 284 18.25 11.39 -1.42
N ALA A 285 19.14 11.43 -2.41
CA ALA A 285 20.14 10.37 -2.64
C ALA A 285 21.09 10.16 -1.45
N GLN A 286 21.37 11.21 -0.68
CA GLN A 286 22.22 11.14 0.50
C GLN A 286 21.47 10.67 1.76
N GLN A 287 20.27 11.19 2.02
CA GLN A 287 19.59 11.03 3.30
C GLN A 287 18.63 9.84 3.34
N SER A 288 17.88 9.54 2.26
CA SER A 288 16.93 8.42 2.25
C SER A 288 17.57 7.05 2.55
N PRO A 289 18.79 6.72 2.07
CA PRO A 289 19.47 5.47 2.46
C PRO A 289 19.77 5.32 3.95
N THR A 290 19.75 6.40 4.74
CA THR A 290 19.93 6.34 6.21
C THR A 290 18.72 5.77 6.94
N LYS A 291 17.53 5.82 6.33
CA LYS A 291 16.27 5.30 6.84
C LYS A 291 15.60 4.46 5.75
N ARG A 292 16.21 3.30 5.44
CA ARG A 292 15.77 2.42 4.35
C ARG A 292 14.30 2.01 4.51
N ALA A 293 13.56 1.96 3.40
CA ALA A 293 12.23 1.36 3.28
C ALA A 293 12.04 0.74 1.88
N GLY A 294 11.01 -0.10 1.73
CA GLY A 294 10.54 -0.62 0.43
C GLY A 294 9.16 -0.06 0.07
N HIS A 295 8.83 -0.06 -1.22
CA HIS A 295 7.44 0.12 -1.67
C HIS A 295 7.14 -0.72 -2.92
N SER A 296 5.92 -1.25 -2.99
CA SER A 296 5.43 -2.10 -4.08
C SER A 296 4.19 -1.49 -4.72
N ILE A 297 4.15 -1.50 -6.05
CA ILE A 297 3.08 -0.92 -6.86
C ILE A 297 2.78 -1.78 -8.07
N LEU A 298 1.56 -1.66 -8.61
CA LEU A 298 1.13 -2.39 -9.79
C LEU A 298 1.23 -1.50 -11.03
N LEU A 299 2.18 -1.78 -11.91
CA LEU A 299 2.32 -1.09 -13.19
C LEU A 299 1.21 -1.51 -14.15
N VAL A 300 0.53 -0.52 -14.72
CA VAL A 300 -0.62 -0.69 -15.64
C VAL A 300 -0.35 -0.13 -17.04
N GLY A 301 0.75 0.60 -17.23
CA GLY A 301 1.17 1.06 -18.56
C GLY A 301 2.45 1.86 -18.58
N TYR A 302 2.82 2.37 -19.75
CA TYR A 302 4.01 3.21 -19.97
C TYR A 302 3.82 4.19 -21.13
N ASP A 303 4.59 5.27 -21.11
CA ASP A 303 4.72 6.22 -22.22
C ASP A 303 6.18 6.71 -22.29
N ASP A 304 6.85 6.44 -23.42
CA ASP A 304 8.26 6.79 -23.66
C ASP A 304 8.44 8.26 -24.08
N SER A 305 7.36 8.97 -24.39
CA SER A 305 7.38 10.34 -24.90
C SER A 305 7.29 11.39 -23.79
N VAL A 306 6.64 11.08 -22.67
CA VAL A 306 6.42 11.98 -21.51
C VAL A 306 7.76 12.47 -20.95
N VAL A 307 7.85 13.78 -20.69
CA VAL A 307 9.00 14.45 -20.07
C VAL A 307 8.51 15.20 -18.83
N ILE A 308 9.19 15.02 -17.69
CA ILE A 308 8.85 15.68 -16.43
C ILE A 308 10.05 16.48 -15.91
N ASP A 309 9.79 17.68 -15.41
CA ASP A 309 10.74 18.56 -14.72
C ASP A 309 10.76 18.27 -13.22
N PHE A 310 11.95 18.12 -12.64
CA PHE A 310 12.15 17.82 -11.22
C PHE A 310 13.00 18.92 -10.58
N PRO A 311 12.41 19.87 -9.82
CA PRO A 311 13.15 20.79 -8.97
C PRO A 311 13.65 20.03 -7.73
N VAL A 312 14.96 19.88 -7.60
CA VAL A 312 15.59 19.00 -6.59
C VAL A 312 16.60 19.77 -5.75
N LYS A 313 16.48 19.62 -4.43
CA LYS A 313 17.42 20.17 -3.44
C LYS A 313 18.71 19.34 -3.42
N MET A 314 19.81 19.99 -3.70
CA MET A 314 21.15 19.41 -3.75
C MET A 314 21.83 19.44 -2.38
N ALA A 315 22.80 18.55 -2.15
CA ALA A 315 23.56 18.49 -0.91
C ALA A 315 24.44 19.74 -0.68
N ASP A 316 24.78 20.48 -1.75
CA ASP A 316 25.45 21.78 -1.70
C ASP A 316 24.51 22.94 -1.28
N GLY A 317 23.24 22.65 -0.98
CA GLY A 317 22.22 23.63 -0.61
C GLY A 317 21.55 24.35 -1.79
N THR A 318 22.01 24.14 -3.02
CA THR A 318 21.36 24.69 -4.22
C THR A 318 20.12 23.90 -4.61
N THR A 319 19.25 24.49 -5.44
CA THR A 319 18.18 23.77 -6.14
C THR A 319 18.55 23.68 -7.61
N LYS A 320 18.46 22.48 -8.19
CA LYS A 320 18.70 22.23 -9.62
C LYS A 320 17.45 21.58 -10.22
N THR A 321 17.08 21.99 -11.43
CA THR A 321 15.98 21.37 -12.17
C THR A 321 16.54 20.34 -13.15
N PHE A 322 16.05 19.10 -13.05
CA PHE A 322 16.40 18.00 -13.94
C PHE A 322 15.21 17.64 -14.83
N LYS A 323 15.47 17.13 -16.04
CA LYS A 323 14.44 16.57 -16.92
C LYS A 323 14.68 15.08 -17.09
N LEU A 324 13.65 14.26 -16.86
CA LEU A 324 13.67 12.84 -17.23
C LEU A 324 12.56 12.57 -18.24
N LYS A 325 12.80 11.59 -19.12
CA LYS A 325 11.91 11.17 -20.19
C LYS A 325 11.56 9.68 -20.05
N GLY A 326 10.32 9.34 -20.36
CA GLY A 326 9.80 7.99 -20.26
C GLY A 326 9.26 7.69 -18.86
N VAL A 327 8.00 7.27 -18.81
CA VAL A 327 7.28 6.96 -17.55
C VAL A 327 6.63 5.59 -17.58
N TYR A 328 6.41 5.04 -16.39
CA TYR A 328 5.42 4.00 -16.10
C TYR A 328 4.23 4.63 -15.36
N TYR A 329 3.03 4.13 -15.63
CA TYR A 329 1.82 4.43 -14.87
C TYR A 329 1.49 3.27 -13.94
N PHE A 330 1.02 3.56 -12.73
CA PHE A 330 0.80 2.54 -11.70
C PHE A 330 -0.43 2.78 -10.84
N LYS A 331 -1.06 1.70 -10.37
CA LYS A 331 -2.04 1.67 -9.29
C LYS A 331 -1.28 1.63 -7.95
N ASN A 332 -1.63 2.50 -7.01
CA ASN A 332 -1.05 2.54 -5.66
C ASN A 332 -2.04 1.96 -4.60
N SER A 333 -1.61 1.88 -3.34
CA SER A 333 -2.38 1.34 -2.21
C SER A 333 -2.59 2.32 -1.04
N TRP A 334 -2.52 3.63 -1.30
CA TRP A 334 -2.69 4.70 -0.29
C TRP A 334 -4.06 5.40 -0.39
N GLY A 335 -5.05 4.74 -1.00
CA GLY A 335 -6.36 5.34 -1.30
C GLY A 335 -6.29 6.44 -2.36
N THR A 336 -7.36 7.24 -2.45
CA THR A 336 -7.59 8.24 -3.50
C THR A 336 -7.58 9.70 -3.01
N GLY A 337 -7.42 9.92 -1.70
CA GLY A 337 -7.63 11.23 -1.06
C GLY A 337 -6.36 12.05 -0.75
N SER A 338 -5.18 11.61 -1.19
CA SER A 338 -3.90 12.28 -0.86
C SER A 338 -2.88 12.18 -1.99
N PHE A 339 -2.05 11.13 -2.01
CA PHE A 339 -1.15 10.87 -3.13
C PHE A 339 -1.95 10.54 -4.39
N GLY A 340 -1.67 11.20 -5.50
CA GLY A 340 -2.39 10.94 -6.74
C GLY A 340 -3.87 11.36 -6.74
N LEU A 341 -4.31 12.20 -5.80
CA LEU A 341 -5.63 12.84 -5.79
C LEU A 341 -5.99 13.48 -7.16
N ASP A 342 -5.05 14.25 -7.70
CA ASP A 342 -5.15 14.98 -8.97
C ASP A 342 -4.44 14.23 -10.12
N ALA A 343 -4.21 12.92 -9.99
CA ALA A 343 -3.54 12.15 -11.03
C ALA A 343 -4.38 12.10 -12.30
N GLU A 344 -3.73 12.35 -13.44
CA GLU A 344 -4.35 12.36 -14.76
C GLU A 344 -3.52 11.51 -15.73
N ILE A 345 -4.18 10.66 -16.50
CA ILE A 345 -3.57 9.80 -17.52
C ILE A 345 -4.35 9.99 -18.82
N ASP A 346 -3.71 10.62 -19.81
CA ASP A 346 -4.29 10.96 -21.12
C ASP A 346 -5.58 11.81 -21.05
N GLY A 347 -5.61 12.82 -20.19
CA GLY A 347 -6.78 13.68 -19.99
C GLY A 347 -7.89 13.05 -19.12
N VAL A 348 -7.69 11.83 -18.62
CA VAL A 348 -8.63 11.13 -17.74
C VAL A 348 -8.14 11.21 -16.30
N SER A 349 -8.97 11.74 -15.40
CA SER A 349 -8.68 11.72 -13.96
C SER A 349 -8.68 10.28 -13.44
N ARG A 350 -7.58 9.88 -12.78
CA ARG A 350 -7.37 8.54 -12.21
C ARG A 350 -6.89 8.64 -10.75
N PRO A 351 -7.73 9.08 -9.79
CA PRO A 351 -7.31 9.28 -8.41
C PRO A 351 -6.66 8.04 -7.78
N GLY A 352 -5.57 8.22 -7.04
CA GLY A 352 -4.81 7.13 -6.40
C GLY A 352 -3.91 6.33 -7.34
N TYR A 353 -3.89 6.64 -8.64
CA TYR A 353 -2.83 6.21 -9.55
C TYR A 353 -1.64 7.17 -9.49
N GLY A 354 -0.51 6.76 -10.04
CA GLY A 354 0.69 7.59 -10.13
C GLY A 354 1.47 7.40 -11.42
N THR A 355 2.44 8.29 -11.61
CA THR A 355 3.36 8.32 -12.74
C THR A 355 4.79 8.30 -12.21
N MET A 356 5.60 7.33 -12.63
CA MET A 356 6.99 7.15 -12.19
C MET A 356 7.93 7.19 -13.38
N THR A 357 9.09 7.83 -13.23
CA THR A 357 10.12 7.79 -14.29
C THR A 357 10.62 6.36 -14.53
N GLN A 358 10.73 5.93 -15.79
CA GLN A 358 11.23 4.59 -16.12
C GLN A 358 12.63 4.37 -15.52
N GLN A 359 13.45 5.42 -15.51
CA GLN A 359 14.78 5.37 -14.91
C GLN A 359 14.76 4.99 -13.42
N TYR A 360 13.88 5.55 -12.58
CA TYR A 360 13.81 5.17 -11.15
C TYR A 360 13.47 3.69 -11.00
N ALA A 361 12.45 3.23 -11.73
CA ALA A 361 12.03 1.83 -11.75
C ALA A 361 13.14 0.87 -12.22
N HIS A 362 13.97 1.28 -13.19
CA HIS A 362 15.09 0.47 -13.70
C HIS A 362 16.32 0.51 -12.79
N ASP A 363 16.67 1.65 -12.20
CA ASP A 363 17.88 1.80 -11.38
C ASP A 363 17.73 1.20 -9.98
N TYR A 364 16.51 1.19 -9.41
CA TYR A 364 16.26 0.87 -7.99
C TYR A 364 15.15 -0.16 -7.74
N GLY A 365 14.60 -0.77 -8.79
CA GLY A 365 13.45 -1.66 -8.72
C GLY A 365 13.63 -3.04 -9.35
N SER A 366 12.64 -3.89 -9.07
CA SER A 366 12.50 -5.25 -9.57
C SER A 366 11.09 -5.50 -10.04
N PHE A 367 10.98 -6.17 -11.17
CA PHE A 367 9.72 -6.39 -11.86
C PHE A 367 9.30 -7.85 -11.71
N TYR A 368 8.01 -8.10 -11.47
CA TYR A 368 7.48 -9.45 -11.27
C TYR A 368 6.14 -9.62 -11.98
N TYR A 369 5.89 -10.81 -12.49
CA TYR A 369 4.58 -11.18 -12.99
C TYR A 369 4.04 -12.44 -12.29
N PHE A 370 2.72 -12.51 -12.28
CA PHE A 370 1.95 -13.72 -12.05
C PHE A 370 1.22 -14.05 -13.36
N ASN A 371 1.22 -15.32 -13.75
CA ASN A 371 0.31 -15.84 -14.75
C ASN A 371 -0.68 -16.71 -13.99
N LEU A 372 -1.93 -16.24 -13.92
CA LEU A 372 -3.02 -16.94 -13.24
C LEU A 372 -3.23 -18.32 -13.87
#